data_AF-A0A9W8W3I5-F1
#
_entry.id   AF-A0A9W8W3I5-F1
#
_cell.length_a   1.000
_cell.length_b   1.000
_cell.length_c   1.000
_cell.angle_alpha   90.00
_cell.angle_beta   90.00
_cell.angle_gamma   90.00
#
_symmetry.space_group_name_H-M   'P 1'
#
loop_
_entity.id
_entity.type
_entity.pdbx_description
1 polymer ?
#
loop_
_entity_poly.entity_id
_entity_poly.type
_entity_poly.pdbx_seq_one_letter_code
_entity_poly.pdbx_strand_id
1 'polypeptide(L)'
;MSTEDLPSSQATNQDPTLPGAEAGEATLILTPENAEARLAFFEVVEWLHEQSDSPETLQAQDHARKFIWVSKNQARDADVTRLLRPLVAGDLSSSPMSSPQNKSSSHPADVPPEPSLEIWKGCYFLSLSQPPRHPPRGWTAGSLRQGQNTNDLILCLRSGNDAIYRVRHRQAILQIHSTGLVYVQSMSDRAQSYVNGNRISNKIHVLNEAAMAVTFGNLRYRVEYARFSRSEVYKTRLVQYLQDIMGAQVSQSMLALTPTPSETGSITVGQWTLTAGTVGSGATGRVSIGMDPKGKLVALKRMTLNGDRERAQEMRRKLETLTSLAERQDEDRLLRFVEMITDDALGINRTADLWFVLEPVIADTLYSISAKALLGAGDER
;
A
#
# COMPACT_ATOMS: atom_id res chain seq x y z
N MET A 1 -0.31 -54.79 -2.60
CA MET A 1 -0.47 -53.95 -1.40
C MET A 1 0.29 -52.67 -1.67
N SER A 2 -0.47 -51.62 -1.96
CA SER A 2 0.00 -50.32 -2.40
C SER A 2 0.54 -49.53 -1.22
N THR A 3 1.78 -49.08 -1.30
CA THR A 3 2.31 -48.02 -0.43
C THR A 3 1.87 -46.70 -1.04
N GLU A 4 0.82 -46.11 -0.47
CA GLU A 4 0.36 -44.77 -0.79
C GLU A 4 1.42 -43.76 -0.36
N ASP A 5 1.93 -42.99 -1.34
CA ASP A 5 2.71 -41.78 -1.12
C ASP A 5 1.81 -40.73 -0.44
N LEU A 6 1.97 -40.60 0.87
CA LEU A 6 1.42 -39.48 1.63
C LEU A 6 2.18 -38.20 1.25
N PRO A 7 1.52 -37.13 0.77
CA PRO A 7 2.18 -35.86 0.54
C PRO A 7 2.58 -35.26 1.88
N SER A 8 3.89 -35.05 2.08
CA SER A 8 4.46 -34.37 3.24
C SER A 8 3.90 -32.95 3.34
N SER A 9 2.95 -32.75 4.25
CA SER A 9 2.21 -31.51 4.47
C SER A 9 2.90 -30.53 5.43
N GLN A 10 4.24 -30.45 5.36
CA GLN A 10 5.02 -29.43 6.08
C GLN A 10 6.01 -28.73 5.14
N ALA A 11 5.50 -28.05 4.12
CA ALA A 11 6.26 -26.94 3.55
C ALA A 11 6.29 -25.84 4.64
N THR A 12 7.42 -25.66 5.30
CA THR A 12 7.66 -24.51 6.17
C THR A 12 7.42 -23.26 5.32
N ASN A 13 6.36 -22.49 5.61
CA ASN A 13 6.16 -21.18 4.99
C ASN A 13 7.42 -20.35 5.28
N GLN A 14 8.25 -20.16 4.26
CA GLN A 14 9.43 -19.32 4.38
C GLN A 14 8.92 -17.89 4.53
N ASP A 15 9.01 -17.34 5.74
CA ASP A 15 8.70 -15.94 6.00
C ASP A 15 9.96 -15.11 5.69
N PRO A 16 9.97 -14.30 4.63
CA PRO A 16 11.13 -13.52 4.22
C PRO A 16 11.44 -12.35 5.16
N THR A 17 10.55 -12.07 6.11
CA THR A 17 10.65 -10.92 7.03
C THR A 17 11.26 -11.28 8.38
N LEU A 18 11.63 -12.55 8.57
CA LEU A 18 12.28 -12.98 9.81
C LEU A 18 13.62 -12.26 9.99
N PRO A 19 14.02 -11.98 11.25
CA PRO A 19 15.31 -11.38 11.53
C PRO A 19 16.46 -12.18 10.90
N GLY A 20 17.32 -11.50 10.14
CA GLY A 20 18.45 -12.11 9.42
C GLY A 20 18.12 -12.65 8.02
N ALA A 21 16.85 -12.63 7.59
CA ALA A 21 16.48 -12.91 6.20
C ALA A 21 16.70 -11.69 5.29
N GLU A 22 16.70 -11.91 3.97
CA GLU A 22 16.93 -10.86 2.96
C GLU A 22 15.96 -9.67 3.07
N ALA A 23 14.69 -9.93 3.38
CA ALA A 23 13.68 -8.91 3.62
C ALA A 23 13.41 -8.67 5.12
N GLY A 24 14.33 -9.07 6.00
CA GLY A 24 14.19 -8.95 7.45
C GLY A 24 14.11 -7.50 7.96
N GLU A 25 14.64 -6.55 7.19
CA GLU A 25 14.52 -5.10 7.45
C GLU A 25 13.56 -4.40 6.46
N ALA A 26 12.63 -5.14 5.86
CA ALA A 26 11.64 -4.56 4.97
C ALA A 26 10.73 -3.56 5.73
N THR A 27 10.34 -2.52 5.02
CA THR A 27 9.27 -1.58 5.40
C THR A 27 7.93 -2.11 4.90
N LEU A 28 7.89 -2.50 3.63
CA LEU A 28 6.68 -2.89 2.92
C LEU A 28 6.98 -4.08 2.02
N ILE A 29 6.00 -4.97 1.84
CA ILE A 29 6.06 -6.15 0.98
C ILE A 29 4.95 -6.07 -0.05
N LEU A 30 5.25 -6.44 -1.29
CA LEU A 30 4.30 -6.53 -2.39
C LEU A 30 4.32 -7.97 -2.92
N THR A 31 3.30 -8.74 -2.53
CA THR A 31 3.16 -10.15 -2.91
C THR A 31 2.21 -10.28 -4.10
N PRO A 32 2.62 -10.94 -5.21
CA PRO A 32 1.75 -11.17 -6.36
C PRO A 32 0.45 -11.89 -5.97
N GLU A 33 -0.72 -11.32 -6.29
CA GLU A 33 -2.04 -11.81 -5.86
C GLU A 33 -2.82 -12.51 -6.98
N ASN A 34 -2.75 -12.01 -8.22
CA ASN A 34 -3.42 -12.62 -9.38
C ASN A 34 -2.46 -13.40 -10.29
N ALA A 35 -3.01 -14.19 -11.21
CA ALA A 35 -2.25 -15.03 -12.13
C ALA A 35 -1.29 -14.22 -13.00
N GLU A 36 -1.72 -13.07 -13.50
CA GLU A 36 -0.88 -12.17 -14.30
C GLU A 36 0.33 -11.67 -13.52
N ALA A 37 0.16 -11.25 -12.26
CA ALA A 37 1.27 -10.81 -11.41
C ALA A 37 2.21 -11.96 -11.06
N ARG A 38 1.69 -13.17 -10.82
CA ARG A 38 2.51 -14.35 -10.54
C ARG A 38 3.33 -14.77 -11.75
N LEU A 39 2.73 -14.76 -12.94
CA LEU A 39 3.43 -15.04 -14.20
C LEU A 39 4.50 -13.97 -14.49
N ALA A 40 4.15 -12.69 -14.37
CA ALA A 40 5.10 -11.61 -14.60
C ALA A 40 6.27 -11.64 -13.61
N PHE A 41 6.00 -11.95 -12.33
CA PHE A 41 7.04 -12.15 -11.32
C PHE A 41 7.95 -13.33 -11.70
N PHE A 42 7.37 -14.46 -12.10
CA PHE A 42 8.13 -15.62 -12.56
C PHE A 42 9.05 -15.28 -13.73
N GLU A 43 8.55 -14.58 -14.76
CA GLU A 43 9.37 -14.13 -15.90
C GLU A 43 10.54 -13.25 -15.45
N VAL A 44 10.31 -12.32 -14.52
CA VAL A 44 11.37 -11.47 -13.96
C VAL A 44 12.42 -12.32 -13.23
N VAL A 45 12.00 -13.33 -12.45
CA VAL A 45 12.93 -14.22 -11.75
C VAL A 45 13.75 -15.07 -12.71
N GLU A 46 13.14 -15.61 -13.77
CA GLU A 46 13.86 -16.32 -14.83
C GLU A 46 14.90 -15.41 -15.49
N TRP A 47 14.52 -14.18 -15.84
CA TRP A 47 15.45 -13.18 -16.37
C TRP A 47 16.58 -12.85 -15.40
N LEU A 48 16.34 -12.86 -14.09
CA LEU A 48 17.41 -12.69 -13.11
C LEU A 48 18.37 -13.90 -13.13
N HIS A 49 17.92 -15.11 -13.40
CA HIS A 49 18.80 -16.29 -13.47
C HIS A 49 19.55 -16.42 -14.80
N GLU A 50 19.09 -15.76 -15.86
CA GLU A 50 19.78 -15.73 -17.15
C GLU A 50 21.18 -15.11 -17.06
N GLN A 51 22.17 -15.81 -17.61
CA GLN A 51 23.51 -15.25 -17.79
C GLN A 51 23.50 -14.27 -18.96
N SER A 52 24.06 -13.08 -18.75
CA SER A 52 24.18 -12.05 -19.78
C SER A 52 25.60 -11.54 -19.89
N ASP A 53 26.11 -11.44 -21.12
CA ASP A 53 27.41 -10.83 -21.41
C ASP A 53 27.33 -9.29 -21.50
N SER A 54 26.11 -8.73 -21.46
CA SER A 54 25.89 -7.29 -21.55
C SER A 54 26.08 -6.63 -20.17
N PRO A 55 27.04 -5.69 -20.02
CA PRO A 55 27.25 -4.99 -18.74
C PRO A 55 26.01 -4.24 -18.25
N GLU A 56 25.22 -3.68 -19.17
CA GLU A 56 23.99 -2.95 -18.81
C GLU A 56 22.93 -3.89 -18.25
N THR A 57 22.80 -5.10 -18.81
CA THR A 57 21.85 -6.11 -18.34
C THR A 57 22.26 -6.63 -16.97
N LEU A 58 23.55 -6.93 -16.78
CA LEU A 58 24.09 -7.36 -15.48
C LEU A 58 23.83 -6.29 -14.40
N GLN A 59 24.10 -5.02 -14.69
CA GLN A 59 23.83 -3.93 -13.75
C GLN A 59 22.34 -3.80 -13.42
N ALA A 60 21.46 -4.01 -14.40
CA ALA A 60 20.02 -4.00 -14.19
C ALA A 60 19.55 -5.17 -13.32
N GLN A 61 20.07 -6.38 -13.56
CA GLN A 61 19.79 -7.59 -12.77
C GLN A 61 20.27 -7.39 -11.32
N ASP A 62 21.51 -6.96 -11.12
CA ASP A 62 22.10 -6.69 -9.79
C ASP A 62 21.32 -5.64 -9.01
N HIS A 63 20.80 -4.61 -9.69
CA HIS A 63 19.95 -3.62 -9.06
C HIS A 63 18.59 -4.21 -8.67
N ALA A 64 17.95 -4.96 -9.56
CA ALA A 64 16.63 -5.55 -9.30
C ALA A 64 16.65 -6.58 -8.16
N ARG A 65 17.75 -7.33 -8.02
CA ARG A 65 17.94 -8.30 -6.91
C ARG A 65 17.82 -7.69 -5.52
N LYS A 66 18.07 -6.39 -5.37
CA LYS A 66 17.98 -5.67 -4.09
C LYS A 66 16.54 -5.59 -3.55
N PHE A 67 15.54 -5.67 -4.43
CA PHE A 67 14.14 -5.40 -4.09
C PHE A 67 13.24 -6.63 -4.24
N ILE A 68 13.80 -7.80 -4.47
CA ILE A 68 13.06 -9.04 -4.74
C ILE A 68 13.53 -10.13 -3.79
N TRP A 69 12.58 -10.86 -3.22
CA TRP A 69 12.85 -12.10 -2.51
C TRP A 69 12.20 -13.26 -3.27
N VAL A 70 12.93 -14.35 -3.43
CA VAL A 70 12.49 -15.53 -4.19
C VAL A 70 12.52 -16.75 -3.28
N SER A 71 11.42 -17.51 -3.27
CA SER A 71 11.32 -18.79 -2.59
C SER A 71 12.32 -19.79 -3.17
N LYS A 72 12.90 -20.65 -2.33
CA LYS A 72 13.87 -21.67 -2.76
C LYS A 72 13.31 -22.71 -3.72
N ASN A 73 12.00 -22.96 -3.66
CA ASN A 73 11.34 -23.99 -4.45
C ASN A 73 10.30 -23.37 -5.39
N GLN A 74 10.26 -23.86 -6.62
CA GLN A 74 9.13 -23.63 -7.52
C GLN A 74 7.91 -24.41 -7.04
N ALA A 75 6.73 -23.95 -7.46
CA ALA A 75 5.48 -24.64 -7.15
C ALA A 75 4.52 -24.51 -8.33
N ARG A 76 3.65 -25.52 -8.48
CA ARG A 76 2.59 -25.50 -9.49
C ARG A 76 1.57 -24.41 -9.19
N ASP A 77 1.10 -23.75 -10.24
CA ASP A 77 0.05 -22.73 -10.17
C ASP A 77 -1.01 -22.96 -11.26
N ALA A 78 -2.19 -23.40 -10.85
CA ALA A 78 -3.27 -23.76 -11.76
C ALA A 78 -3.85 -22.53 -12.49
N ASP A 79 -3.89 -21.37 -11.84
CA ASP A 79 -4.43 -20.15 -12.45
C ASP A 79 -3.47 -19.61 -13.52
N VAL A 80 -2.16 -19.65 -13.26
CA VAL A 80 -1.15 -19.29 -14.27
C VAL A 80 -1.17 -20.27 -15.44
N THR A 81 -1.27 -21.56 -15.17
CA THR A 81 -1.41 -22.59 -16.22
C THR A 81 -2.64 -22.33 -17.09
N ARG A 82 -3.77 -21.99 -16.47
CA ARG A 82 -5.01 -21.61 -17.18
C ARG A 82 -4.85 -20.33 -17.99
N LEU A 83 -4.12 -19.33 -17.48
CA LEU A 83 -3.84 -18.07 -18.18
C LEU A 83 -2.98 -18.28 -19.44
N LEU A 84 -2.02 -19.20 -19.39
CA LEU A 84 -1.14 -19.49 -20.52
C LEU A 84 -1.81 -20.31 -21.63
N ARG A 85 -2.83 -21.12 -21.30
CA ARG A 85 -3.49 -22.02 -22.26
C ARG A 85 -3.96 -21.33 -23.56
N PRO A 86 -4.67 -20.19 -23.53
CA PRO A 86 -5.10 -19.50 -24.76
C PRO A 86 -3.94 -18.86 -25.54
N LEU A 87 -2.85 -18.48 -24.84
CA LEU A 87 -1.69 -17.83 -25.45
C LEU A 87 -0.85 -18.83 -26.25
N VAL A 88 -0.68 -20.03 -25.71
CA VAL A 88 0.02 -21.14 -26.37
C VAL A 88 -0.82 -21.72 -27.51
N ALA A 89 -2.15 -21.74 -27.35
CA ALA A 89 -3.09 -22.21 -28.38
C ALA A 89 -3.26 -21.23 -29.56
N GLY A 90 -2.72 -20.00 -29.49
CA GLY A 90 -2.77 -19.03 -30.59
C GLY A 90 -4.12 -18.31 -30.77
N ASP A 91 -5.03 -18.37 -29.79
CA ASP A 91 -6.43 -17.93 -29.92
C ASP A 91 -6.65 -16.41 -29.79
N LEU A 92 -5.60 -15.58 -29.86
CA LEU A 92 -5.73 -14.11 -29.88
C LEU A 92 -5.84 -13.53 -31.30
N SER A 93 -6.51 -14.23 -32.21
CA SER A 93 -6.93 -13.66 -33.50
C SER A 93 -8.29 -12.97 -33.34
N SER A 94 -8.26 -11.64 -33.33
CA SER A 94 -9.44 -10.77 -33.37
C SER A 94 -10.21 -10.92 -34.70
N SER A 95 -11.41 -11.51 -34.67
CA SER A 95 -12.56 -11.13 -35.50
C SER A 95 -13.85 -11.81 -35.00
N PRO A 96 -14.97 -11.08 -34.84
CA PRO A 96 -16.26 -11.67 -34.53
C PRO A 96 -16.95 -12.03 -35.84
N MET A 97 -17.09 -13.32 -36.16
CA MET A 97 -18.18 -13.76 -37.04
C MET A 97 -18.60 -15.20 -36.77
N SER A 98 -19.88 -15.29 -36.42
CA SER A 98 -20.75 -16.44 -36.33
C SER A 98 -20.55 -17.46 -37.45
N SER A 99 -20.36 -18.73 -37.09
CA SER A 99 -20.95 -19.90 -37.77
C SER A 99 -20.84 -21.14 -36.88
N PRO A 100 -21.92 -21.91 -36.67
CA PRO A 100 -21.91 -23.11 -35.84
C PRO A 100 -21.34 -24.28 -36.65
N GLN A 101 -20.15 -24.76 -36.30
CA GLN A 101 -19.61 -25.98 -36.90
C GLN A 101 -19.91 -27.21 -36.04
N ASN A 102 -20.45 -28.19 -36.73
CA ASN A 102 -20.99 -29.47 -36.28
C ASN A 102 -20.08 -30.21 -35.29
N LYS A 103 -20.73 -30.72 -34.23
CA LYS A 103 -20.20 -31.78 -33.39
C LYS A 103 -20.20 -33.09 -34.19
N SER A 104 -19.02 -33.60 -34.56
CA SER A 104 -18.84 -35.00 -34.92
C SER A 104 -17.59 -35.55 -34.23
N SER A 105 -17.86 -36.40 -33.24
CA SER A 105 -17.03 -37.45 -32.65
C SER A 105 -15.59 -37.63 -33.17
N SER A 106 -14.63 -37.51 -32.25
CA SER A 106 -13.36 -38.26 -32.30
C SER A 106 -12.96 -38.72 -30.89
N HIS A 107 -12.39 -39.91 -30.84
CA HIS A 107 -12.02 -40.73 -29.68
C HIS A 107 -11.27 -40.03 -28.52
N PRO A 108 -11.34 -40.58 -27.29
CA PRO A 108 -10.50 -40.15 -26.17
C PRO A 108 -9.11 -40.81 -26.32
N ALA A 109 -8.27 -40.25 -27.18
CA ALA A 109 -6.85 -40.57 -27.22
C ALA A 109 -6.08 -39.27 -27.49
N ASP A 110 -5.11 -38.98 -26.64
CA ASP A 110 -4.17 -37.85 -26.68
C ASP A 110 -4.79 -36.46 -26.45
N VAL A 111 -5.34 -36.24 -25.25
CA VAL A 111 -5.19 -34.92 -24.62
C VAL A 111 -3.73 -34.83 -24.20
N PRO A 112 -2.91 -33.92 -24.77
CA PRO A 112 -1.53 -33.74 -24.30
C PRO A 112 -1.55 -33.54 -22.79
N PRO A 113 -0.63 -34.14 -22.01
CA PRO A 113 -0.57 -33.91 -20.57
C PRO A 113 -0.58 -32.41 -20.34
N GLU A 114 -1.52 -31.93 -19.51
CA GLU A 114 -1.60 -30.49 -19.22
C GLU A 114 -0.20 -30.02 -18.80
N PRO A 115 0.35 -28.97 -19.44
CA PRO A 115 1.65 -28.47 -19.03
C PRO A 115 1.50 -27.93 -17.60
N SER A 116 1.91 -28.72 -16.61
CA SER A 116 1.93 -28.28 -15.22
C SER A 116 3.13 -27.36 -15.06
N LEU A 117 2.93 -26.06 -15.31
CA LEU A 117 4.01 -25.09 -15.17
C LEU A 117 4.32 -24.91 -13.68
N GLU A 118 5.57 -25.17 -13.33
CA GLU A 118 6.14 -24.81 -12.03
C GLU A 118 6.69 -23.39 -12.14
N ILE A 119 6.30 -22.54 -11.18
CA ILE A 119 6.70 -21.14 -11.16
C ILE A 119 7.42 -20.80 -9.86
N TRP A 120 8.35 -19.87 -9.94
CA TRP A 120 8.93 -19.21 -8.77
C TRP A 120 7.88 -18.39 -8.03
N LYS A 121 7.88 -18.51 -6.71
CA LYS A 121 7.08 -17.68 -5.80
C LYS A 121 7.98 -16.71 -5.07
N GLY A 122 7.42 -15.60 -4.61
CA GLY A 122 8.18 -14.61 -3.86
C GLY A 122 7.43 -13.29 -3.75
N CYS A 123 8.16 -12.22 -3.47
CA CYS A 123 7.60 -10.88 -3.34
C CYS A 123 8.64 -9.81 -3.68
N TYR A 124 8.16 -8.61 -3.96
CA TYR A 124 8.99 -7.41 -3.89
C TYR A 124 8.96 -6.84 -2.48
N PHE A 125 10.01 -6.14 -2.07
CA PHE A 125 10.03 -5.43 -0.80
C PHE A 125 10.74 -4.09 -0.91
N LEU A 126 10.33 -3.15 -0.06
CA LEU A 126 10.97 -1.84 0.10
C LEU A 126 11.67 -1.82 1.45
N SER A 127 12.85 -1.21 1.55
CA SER A 127 13.55 -1.04 2.82
C SER A 127 14.25 0.31 2.86
N LEU A 128 14.21 0.99 4.01
CA LEU A 128 15.01 2.19 4.24
C LEU A 128 16.52 1.91 4.25
N SER A 129 16.93 0.66 4.53
CA SER A 129 18.32 0.22 4.45
C SER A 129 18.81 0.08 3.01
N GLN A 130 17.87 -0.07 2.06
CA GLN A 130 18.13 -0.14 0.64
C GLN A 130 17.27 0.92 -0.08
N PRO A 131 17.65 2.21 0.03
CA PRO A 131 16.88 3.30 -0.53
C PRO A 131 16.82 3.20 -2.06
N PRO A 132 15.85 3.87 -2.71
CA PRO A 132 15.74 3.83 -4.15
C PRO A 132 16.91 4.55 -4.80
N ARG A 133 17.16 4.29 -6.09
CA ARG A 133 18.26 4.92 -6.83
C ARG A 133 18.24 6.46 -6.76
N HIS A 134 17.04 7.03 -6.66
CA HIS A 134 16.84 8.46 -6.45
C HIS A 134 15.98 8.68 -5.20
N PRO A 135 16.59 8.78 -4.01
CA PRO A 135 15.85 8.83 -2.75
C PRO A 135 14.78 9.92 -2.67
N PRO A 136 14.98 11.17 -3.17
CA PRO A 136 13.92 12.17 -3.17
C PRO A 136 12.71 11.82 -4.05
N ARG A 137 12.92 11.01 -5.09
CA ARG A 137 11.88 10.61 -6.04
C ARG A 137 11.09 9.38 -5.57
N GLY A 138 11.71 8.51 -4.78
CA GLY A 138 11.12 7.26 -4.33
C GLY A 138 11.41 6.08 -5.25
N TRP A 139 10.92 4.91 -4.85
CA TRP A 139 11.05 3.66 -5.60
C TRP A 139 10.18 3.71 -6.84
N THR A 140 10.81 3.59 -7.99
CA THR A 140 10.12 3.54 -9.28
C THR A 140 9.71 2.12 -9.61
N ALA A 141 8.49 1.93 -10.11
CA ALA A 141 7.96 0.63 -10.49
C ALA A 141 7.40 0.65 -11.92
N GLY A 142 7.64 -0.40 -12.69
CA GLY A 142 7.14 -0.52 -14.07
C GLY A 142 7.78 -1.67 -14.86
N SER A 143 7.51 -1.70 -16.17
CA SER A 143 8.09 -2.71 -17.06
C SER A 143 9.57 -2.45 -17.36
N LEU A 144 10.36 -3.50 -17.58
CA LEU A 144 11.75 -3.38 -18.01
C LEU A 144 11.83 -2.76 -19.42
N ARG A 145 12.73 -1.82 -19.61
CA ARG A 145 13.11 -1.30 -20.93
C ARG A 145 14.62 -1.16 -21.00
N GLN A 146 15.18 -1.49 -22.15
CA GLN A 146 16.62 -1.33 -22.40
C GLN A 146 17.03 0.14 -22.30
N GLY A 147 18.20 0.39 -21.69
CA GLY A 147 18.81 1.71 -21.50
C GLY A 147 19.02 2.10 -20.04
N GLN A 148 19.59 3.28 -19.83
CA GLN A 148 20.15 3.73 -18.53
C GLN A 148 19.14 4.02 -17.41
N ASN A 149 17.84 3.91 -17.67
CA ASN A 149 16.78 4.43 -16.79
C ASN A 149 15.85 3.32 -16.27
N THR A 150 16.44 2.27 -15.71
CA THR A 150 15.75 1.12 -15.12
C THR A 150 14.98 1.50 -13.86
N ASN A 151 13.81 0.91 -13.67
CA ASN A 151 13.05 1.03 -12.43
C ASN A 151 13.76 0.33 -11.27
N ASP A 152 13.39 0.70 -10.04
CA ASP A 152 13.80 -0.03 -8.83
C ASP A 152 13.05 -1.37 -8.75
N LEU A 153 11.74 -1.34 -9.02
CA LEU A 153 10.88 -2.53 -9.09
C LEU A 153 10.53 -2.82 -10.55
N ILE A 154 11.16 -3.84 -11.11
CA ILE A 154 10.80 -4.36 -12.43
C ILE A 154 9.59 -5.28 -12.26
N LEU A 155 8.40 -4.81 -12.66
CA LEU A 155 7.15 -5.55 -12.44
C LEU A 155 6.90 -6.63 -13.50
N CYS A 156 7.37 -6.40 -14.73
CA CYS A 156 7.31 -7.34 -15.82
C CYS A 156 8.39 -7.03 -16.87
N LEU A 157 8.70 -8.00 -17.71
CA LEU A 157 9.56 -7.82 -18.86
C LEU A 157 8.73 -7.27 -20.05
N ARG A 158 9.38 -6.56 -20.97
CA ARG A 158 8.80 -6.30 -22.29
C ARG A 158 8.98 -7.53 -23.17
N SER A 159 8.21 -8.57 -22.88
CA SER A 159 8.13 -9.81 -23.65
C SER A 159 6.86 -9.82 -24.53
N GLY A 160 6.60 -10.92 -25.24
CA GLY A 160 5.35 -11.10 -26.02
C GLY A 160 4.06 -10.93 -25.21
N ASN A 161 4.15 -10.96 -23.86
CA ASN A 161 3.04 -10.83 -22.93
C ASN A 161 2.72 -9.38 -22.51
N ASP A 162 3.40 -8.36 -23.05
CA ASP A 162 3.19 -6.93 -22.68
C ASP A 162 1.72 -6.49 -22.83
N ALA A 163 1.02 -7.04 -23.84
CA ALA A 163 -0.41 -6.79 -24.07
C ALA A 163 -1.32 -7.30 -22.93
N ILE A 164 -0.88 -8.35 -22.22
CA ILE A 164 -1.59 -8.99 -21.12
C ILE A 164 -1.40 -8.17 -19.85
N TYR A 165 -0.17 -7.74 -19.57
CA TYR A 165 0.14 -7.04 -18.33
C TYR A 165 -0.28 -5.58 -18.35
N ARG A 166 -0.21 -4.92 -19.52
CA ARG A 166 -0.55 -3.51 -19.71
C ARG A 166 0.19 -2.57 -18.75
N VAL A 167 1.42 -2.95 -18.37
CA VAL A 167 2.27 -2.17 -17.45
C VAL A 167 3.17 -1.24 -18.24
N ARG A 168 3.13 0.05 -17.89
CA ARG A 168 4.01 1.04 -18.53
C ARG A 168 5.45 0.92 -18.03
N HIS A 169 6.39 1.40 -18.85
CA HIS A 169 7.80 1.48 -18.46
C HIS A 169 7.98 2.19 -17.12
N ARG A 170 7.30 3.32 -16.90
CA ARG A 170 7.21 3.99 -15.60
C ARG A 170 5.75 4.00 -15.19
N GLN A 171 5.35 3.05 -14.38
CA GLN A 171 3.97 2.86 -13.98
C GLN A 171 3.65 3.68 -12.74
N ALA A 172 4.47 3.56 -11.70
CA ALA A 172 4.21 4.19 -10.41
C ALA A 172 5.50 4.58 -9.68
N ILE A 173 5.33 5.43 -8.67
CA ILE A 173 6.29 5.73 -7.62
C ILE A 173 5.71 5.22 -6.30
N LEU A 174 6.55 4.59 -5.49
CA LEU A 174 6.31 4.34 -4.08
C LEU A 174 7.28 5.20 -3.27
N GLN A 175 6.81 5.86 -2.21
CA GLN A 175 7.67 6.74 -1.40
C GLN A 175 7.08 6.95 0.00
N ILE A 176 7.91 7.35 0.96
CA ILE A 176 7.49 7.72 2.31
C ILE A 176 6.81 9.11 2.29
N HIS A 177 5.58 9.18 2.80
CA HIS A 177 4.85 10.42 3.04
C HIS A 177 5.35 11.12 4.32
N SER A 178 5.06 12.42 4.50
CA SER A 178 5.40 13.14 5.74
C SER A 178 4.76 12.55 7.00
N THR A 179 3.72 11.74 6.84
CA THR A 179 3.07 10.97 7.91
C THR A 179 3.84 9.69 8.29
N GLY A 180 4.95 9.39 7.61
CA GLY A 180 5.75 8.19 7.85
C GLY A 180 5.24 6.91 7.18
N LEU A 181 4.09 6.99 6.50
CA LEU A 181 3.49 5.88 5.76
C LEU A 181 3.90 5.92 4.29
N VAL A 182 3.93 4.75 3.63
CA VAL A 182 4.22 4.66 2.20
C VAL A 182 3.00 5.15 1.41
N TYR A 183 3.22 5.92 0.37
CA TYR A 183 2.22 6.24 -0.64
C TYR A 183 2.58 5.64 -2.00
N VAL A 184 1.55 5.43 -2.82
CA VAL A 184 1.67 5.06 -4.24
C VAL A 184 1.17 6.22 -5.09
N GLN A 185 1.92 6.58 -6.14
CA GLN A 185 1.56 7.62 -7.10
C GLN A 185 1.65 7.07 -8.51
N SER A 186 0.62 7.31 -9.33
CA SER A 186 0.68 7.06 -10.77
C SER A 186 1.64 8.02 -11.45
N MET A 187 2.54 7.51 -12.28
CA MET A 187 3.52 8.33 -13.01
C MET A 187 2.90 9.19 -14.13
N SER A 188 1.71 8.83 -14.60
CA SER A 188 0.93 9.59 -15.57
C SER A 188 -0.54 9.18 -15.50
N ASP A 189 -1.44 10.01 -16.02
CA ASP A 189 -2.87 9.63 -16.16
C ASP A 189 -3.06 8.35 -16.98
N ARG A 190 -2.16 8.07 -17.92
CA ARG A 190 -2.22 6.88 -18.74
C ARG A 190 -1.75 5.63 -18.02
N ALA A 191 -1.07 5.77 -16.88
CA ALA A 191 -0.69 4.65 -16.03
C ALA A 191 -1.92 4.24 -15.21
N GLN A 192 -2.47 3.08 -15.54
CA GLN A 192 -3.63 2.51 -14.85
C GLN A 192 -3.16 1.88 -13.54
N SER A 193 -3.09 2.68 -12.47
CA SER A 193 -2.78 2.18 -11.12
C SER A 193 -3.98 2.36 -10.19
N TYR A 194 -4.21 1.35 -9.34
CA TYR A 194 -5.36 1.30 -8.43
C TYR A 194 -4.93 0.87 -7.04
N VAL A 195 -5.63 1.35 -6.02
CA VAL A 195 -5.54 0.85 -4.64
C VAL A 195 -6.94 0.44 -4.19
N ASN A 196 -7.10 -0.80 -3.74
CA ASN A 196 -8.39 -1.40 -3.37
C ASN A 196 -9.46 -1.21 -4.45
N GLY A 197 -9.07 -1.28 -5.74
CA GLY A 197 -9.95 -1.07 -6.90
C GLY A 197 -10.21 0.40 -7.26
N ASN A 198 -9.78 1.36 -6.44
CA ASN A 198 -9.93 2.79 -6.70
C ASN A 198 -8.75 3.33 -7.51
N ARG A 199 -9.03 4.00 -8.63
CA ARG A 199 -8.00 4.53 -9.51
C ARG A 199 -7.24 5.68 -8.85
N ILE A 200 -5.92 5.63 -8.91
CA ILE A 200 -5.04 6.73 -8.50
C ILE A 200 -4.98 7.76 -9.64
N SER A 201 -5.54 8.95 -9.43
CA SER A 201 -5.62 10.03 -10.44
C SER A 201 -4.65 11.18 -10.11
N ASN A 202 -3.47 11.20 -10.75
CA ASN A 202 -2.37 12.19 -10.63
C ASN A 202 -2.01 12.69 -9.22
N LYS A 203 -2.47 11.98 -8.19
CA LYS A 203 -2.27 12.25 -6.77
C LYS A 203 -1.66 11.02 -6.14
N ILE A 204 -1.27 11.17 -4.88
CA ILE A 204 -0.81 10.06 -4.06
C ILE A 204 -1.99 9.31 -3.46
N HIS A 205 -1.78 8.03 -3.16
CA HIS A 205 -2.63 7.23 -2.28
C HIS A 205 -1.76 6.64 -1.16
N VAL A 206 -1.93 7.14 0.05
CA VAL A 206 -1.24 6.65 1.25
C VAL A 206 -1.78 5.28 1.62
N LEU A 207 -0.87 4.35 1.87
CA LEU A 207 -1.18 3.00 2.31
C LEU A 207 -1.36 3.04 3.84
N ASN A 208 -2.58 3.27 4.29
CA ASN A 208 -2.93 3.51 5.69
C ASN A 208 -3.68 2.33 6.34
N GLU A 209 -3.71 1.18 5.68
CA GLU A 209 -4.33 -0.04 6.20
C GLU A 209 -3.31 -1.17 6.39
N ALA A 210 -3.70 -2.21 7.14
CA ALA A 210 -2.85 -3.36 7.44
C ALA A 210 -2.37 -4.09 6.18
N ALA A 211 -3.31 -4.31 5.26
CA ALA A 211 -3.11 -4.94 3.98
C ALA A 211 -3.98 -4.22 2.93
N MET A 212 -3.43 -3.99 1.74
CA MET A 212 -4.14 -3.34 0.65
C MET A 212 -3.85 -4.05 -0.68
N ALA A 213 -4.76 -3.98 -1.63
CA ALA A 213 -4.53 -4.47 -2.97
C ALA A 213 -4.06 -3.30 -3.87
N VAL A 214 -2.83 -3.36 -4.35
CA VAL A 214 -2.29 -2.38 -5.31
C VAL A 214 -2.21 -3.03 -6.67
N THR A 215 -2.81 -2.39 -7.68
CA THR A 215 -2.82 -2.89 -9.06
C THR A 215 -2.06 -1.94 -9.97
N PHE A 216 -1.21 -2.51 -10.83
CA PHE A 216 -0.38 -1.85 -11.82
C PHE A 216 -0.69 -2.45 -13.20
N GLY A 217 -1.42 -1.73 -14.05
CA GLY A 217 -1.99 -2.32 -15.26
C GLY A 217 -2.95 -3.45 -14.87
N ASN A 218 -2.64 -4.68 -15.29
CA ASN A 218 -3.35 -5.89 -14.89
C ASN A 218 -2.64 -6.69 -13.79
N LEU A 219 -1.50 -6.22 -13.27
CA LEU A 219 -0.75 -6.91 -12.21
C LEU A 219 -1.26 -6.45 -10.85
N ARG A 220 -1.83 -7.35 -10.07
CA ARG A 220 -2.37 -7.08 -8.73
C ARG A 220 -1.48 -7.68 -7.66
N TYR A 221 -1.14 -6.87 -6.67
CA TYR A 221 -0.29 -7.22 -5.54
C TYR A 221 -1.01 -6.96 -4.23
N ARG A 222 -0.86 -7.89 -3.28
CA ARG A 222 -1.19 -7.67 -1.87
C ARG A 222 -0.02 -6.96 -1.21
N VAL A 223 -0.30 -5.82 -0.61
CA VAL A 223 0.70 -4.93 -0.02
C VAL A 223 0.52 -4.87 1.48
N GLU A 224 1.59 -5.13 2.22
CA GLU A 224 1.58 -5.21 3.69
C GLU A 224 2.82 -4.57 4.29
N TYR A 225 2.64 -3.93 5.44
CA TYR A 225 3.75 -3.47 6.26
C TYR A 225 4.44 -4.65 6.94
N ALA A 226 5.73 -4.80 6.68
CA ALA A 226 6.56 -5.86 7.24
C ALA A 226 6.75 -5.66 8.75
N ARG A 227 7.04 -6.74 9.47
CA ARG A 227 7.22 -6.73 10.93
C ARG A 227 8.23 -5.67 11.40
N PHE A 228 9.34 -5.50 10.67
CA PHE A 228 10.39 -4.54 11.04
C PHE A 228 9.88 -3.09 11.08
N SER A 229 8.92 -2.73 10.24
CA SER A 229 8.32 -1.38 10.20
C SER A 229 7.55 -0.98 11.47
N ARG A 230 7.34 -1.92 12.40
CA ARG A 230 6.71 -1.67 13.71
C ARG A 230 7.74 -1.54 14.84
N SER A 231 9.03 -1.70 14.55
CA SER A 231 10.11 -1.63 15.55
C SER A 231 10.55 -0.19 15.86
N GLU A 232 11.11 0.03 17.05
CA GLU A 232 11.70 1.33 17.43
C GLU A 232 12.92 1.69 16.55
N VAL A 233 13.67 0.68 16.11
CA VAL A 233 14.80 0.85 15.19
C VAL A 233 14.32 1.45 13.87
N TYR A 234 13.23 0.92 13.32
CA TYR A 234 12.61 1.47 12.11
C TYR A 234 12.13 2.91 12.32
N LYS A 235 11.44 3.21 13.43
CA LYS A 235 10.98 4.59 13.72
C LYS A 235 12.12 5.60 13.74
N THR A 236 13.26 5.22 14.30
CA THR A 236 14.47 6.07 14.32
C THR A 236 15.00 6.30 12.90
N ARG A 237 15.11 5.23 12.10
CA ARG A 237 15.54 5.32 10.69
C ARG A 237 14.57 6.13 9.83
N LEU A 238 13.27 6.03 10.09
CA LEU A 238 12.22 6.76 9.39
C LEU A 238 12.35 8.28 9.63
N VAL A 239 12.59 8.70 10.87
CA VAL A 239 12.83 10.11 11.20
C VAL A 239 14.05 10.64 10.46
N GLN A 240 15.16 9.90 10.51
CA GLN A 240 16.39 10.25 9.78
C GLN A 240 16.15 10.34 8.27
N TYR A 241 15.47 9.35 7.69
CA TYR A 241 15.13 9.38 6.26
C TYR A 241 14.27 10.60 5.90
N LEU A 242 13.25 10.92 6.69
CA LEU A 242 12.41 12.10 6.43
C LEU A 242 13.19 13.41 6.54
N GLN A 243 14.09 13.54 7.51
CA GLN A 243 14.87 14.75 7.73
C GLN A 243 16.01 14.90 6.71
N ASP A 244 16.87 13.89 6.60
CA ASP A 244 18.13 13.96 5.86
C ASP A 244 17.92 13.78 4.35
N ILE A 245 16.95 12.96 3.95
CA ILE A 245 16.72 12.62 2.54
C ILE A 245 15.56 13.42 1.96
N MET A 246 14.47 13.58 2.72
CA MET A 246 13.26 14.27 2.23
C MET A 246 13.22 15.76 2.58
N GLY A 247 14.14 16.24 3.43
CA GLY A 247 14.13 17.62 3.92
C GLY A 247 12.88 17.98 4.73
N ALA A 248 12.14 16.97 5.20
CA ALA A 248 10.88 17.15 5.90
C ALA A 248 11.14 17.40 7.39
N GLN A 249 10.62 18.51 7.90
CA GLN A 249 10.67 18.85 9.33
C GLN A 249 9.54 18.13 10.07
N VAL A 250 9.70 16.83 10.31
CA VAL A 250 8.72 16.00 11.04
C VAL A 250 9.27 15.62 12.41
N SER A 251 8.49 15.89 13.46
CA SER A 251 8.85 15.51 14.83
C SER A 251 8.40 14.08 15.15
N GLN A 252 9.08 13.44 16.11
CA GLN A 252 8.67 12.11 16.62
C GLN A 252 7.24 12.13 17.18
N SER A 253 6.84 13.21 17.87
CA SER A 253 5.47 13.37 18.37
C SER A 253 4.44 13.37 17.24
N MET A 254 4.73 14.00 16.10
CA MET A 254 3.83 13.99 14.94
C MET A 254 3.72 12.60 14.31
N LEU A 255 4.83 11.86 14.16
CA LEU A 255 4.79 10.49 13.64
C LEU A 255 4.07 9.51 14.59
N ALA A 256 4.06 9.79 15.89
CA ALA A 256 3.32 8.98 16.86
C ALA A 256 1.79 9.03 16.63
N LEU A 257 1.28 10.05 15.91
CA LEU A 257 -0.13 10.15 15.53
C LEU A 257 -0.48 9.25 14.33
N THR A 258 0.53 8.79 13.60
CA THR A 258 0.40 8.01 12.37
C THR A 258 1.29 6.77 12.43
N PRO A 259 1.12 5.90 13.45
CA PRO A 259 1.91 4.69 13.56
C PRO A 259 1.66 3.77 12.36
N THR A 260 2.62 2.90 12.08
CA THR A 260 2.45 1.80 11.13
C THR A 260 1.17 1.01 11.44
N PRO A 261 0.28 0.78 10.45
CA PRO A 261 -0.99 0.09 10.66
C PRO A 261 -0.83 -1.27 11.37
N SER A 262 -1.74 -1.55 12.31
CA SER A 262 -1.83 -2.82 13.02
C SER A 262 -2.27 -3.94 12.09
N GLU A 263 -1.83 -5.16 12.36
CA GLU A 263 -2.20 -6.35 11.57
C GLU A 263 -3.68 -6.73 11.70
N THR A 264 -4.36 -6.30 12.77
CA THR A 264 -5.74 -6.69 13.11
C THR A 264 -6.83 -5.85 12.42
N GLY A 265 -6.51 -5.22 11.29
CA GLY A 265 -7.44 -4.44 10.48
C GLY A 265 -7.44 -2.94 10.77
N SER A 266 -8.22 -2.21 9.98
CA SER A 266 -8.38 -0.75 10.01
C SER A 266 -9.81 -0.39 10.45
N ILE A 267 -9.98 0.71 11.18
CA ILE A 267 -11.31 1.28 11.48
C ILE A 267 -11.47 2.52 10.63
N THR A 268 -12.59 2.62 9.90
CA THR A 268 -12.90 3.76 9.06
C THR A 268 -14.16 4.48 9.56
N VAL A 269 -14.13 5.81 9.52
CA VAL A 269 -15.28 6.68 9.80
C VAL A 269 -15.43 7.63 8.62
N GLY A 270 -16.42 7.39 7.77
CA GLY A 270 -16.51 8.05 6.47
C GLY A 270 -15.27 7.76 5.62
N GLN A 271 -14.56 8.80 5.20
CA GLN A 271 -13.30 8.70 4.42
C GLN A 271 -12.03 8.61 5.29
N TRP A 272 -12.18 8.65 6.62
CA TRP A 272 -11.06 8.77 7.55
C TRP A 272 -10.72 7.41 8.16
N THR A 273 -9.53 6.90 7.87
CA THR A 273 -8.97 5.72 8.54
C THR A 273 -8.36 6.15 9.87
N LEU A 274 -8.74 5.50 10.97
CA LEU A 274 -8.15 5.76 12.28
C LEU A 274 -6.71 5.25 12.29
N THR A 275 -5.76 6.14 12.54
CA THR A 275 -4.32 5.82 12.52
C THR A 275 -3.79 5.45 13.89
N ALA A 276 -4.29 6.13 14.92
CA ALA A 276 -3.99 5.87 16.31
C ALA A 276 -5.29 5.56 17.06
N GLY A 277 -5.14 4.92 18.22
CA GLY A 277 -6.24 4.77 19.15
C GLY A 277 -6.72 6.10 19.72
N THR A 278 -7.34 6.06 20.89
CA THR A 278 -7.74 7.28 21.60
C THR A 278 -6.51 8.06 22.06
N VAL A 279 -6.30 9.25 21.48
CA VAL A 279 -5.20 10.17 21.84
C VAL A 279 -5.60 11.15 22.94
N GLY A 280 -6.90 11.32 23.18
CA GLY A 280 -7.41 12.18 24.23
C GLY A 280 -8.79 11.74 24.70
N SER A 281 -9.08 11.91 25.98
CA SER A 281 -10.39 11.64 26.56
C SER A 281 -10.80 12.79 27.46
N GLY A 282 -12.08 13.14 27.43
CA GLY A 282 -12.66 14.15 28.31
C GLY A 282 -14.10 13.82 28.66
N ALA A 283 -14.72 14.67 29.48
CA ALA A 283 -16.08 14.46 29.96
C ALA A 283 -17.14 14.31 28.85
N THR A 284 -16.86 14.86 27.66
CA THR A 284 -17.81 14.88 26.54
C THR A 284 -17.51 13.86 25.45
N GLY A 285 -16.42 13.10 25.54
CA GLY A 285 -16.08 12.14 24.49
C GLY A 285 -14.59 11.80 24.40
N ARG A 286 -14.24 11.11 23.32
CA ARG A 286 -12.89 10.65 23.01
C ARG A 286 -12.41 11.27 21.72
N VAL A 287 -11.11 11.51 21.62
CA VAL A 287 -10.45 12.05 20.43
C VAL A 287 -9.51 10.98 19.88
N SER A 288 -9.62 10.71 18.59
CA SER A 288 -8.71 9.84 17.82
C SER A 288 -8.17 10.61 16.62
N ILE A 289 -7.17 10.07 15.93
CA ILE A 289 -6.63 10.67 14.70
C ILE A 289 -7.17 9.90 13.50
N GLY A 290 -7.69 10.64 12.53
CA GLY A 290 -8.10 10.12 11.23
C GLY A 290 -7.15 10.57 10.14
N MET A 291 -6.97 9.72 9.12
CA MET A 291 -6.21 10.02 7.93
C MET A 291 -7.00 9.63 6.68
N ASP A 292 -7.07 10.54 5.69
CA ASP A 292 -7.62 10.19 4.38
C ASP A 292 -6.57 9.50 3.49
N PRO A 293 -6.97 8.91 2.36
CA PRO A 293 -6.03 8.30 1.44
C PRO A 293 -5.00 9.26 0.81
N LYS A 294 -5.10 10.57 1.01
CA LYS A 294 -4.11 11.55 0.51
C LYS A 294 -3.11 11.95 1.59
N GLY A 295 -3.23 11.39 2.80
CA GLY A 295 -2.37 11.73 3.94
C GLY A 295 -2.82 12.96 4.71
N LYS A 296 -4.03 13.50 4.46
CA LYS A 296 -4.59 14.58 5.27
C LYS A 296 -4.97 14.03 6.64
N LEU A 297 -4.49 14.68 7.69
CA LEU A 297 -4.79 14.35 9.08
C LEU A 297 -5.92 15.19 9.64
N VAL A 298 -6.78 14.56 10.44
CA VAL A 298 -7.88 15.20 11.17
C VAL A 298 -7.98 14.64 12.58
N ALA A 299 -8.46 15.47 13.51
CA ALA A 299 -8.87 15.02 14.83
C ALA A 299 -10.35 14.59 14.77
N LEU A 300 -10.62 13.37 15.19
CA LEU A 300 -11.95 12.78 15.25
C LEU A 300 -12.44 12.77 16.70
N LYS A 301 -13.31 13.72 17.05
CA LYS A 301 -13.95 13.76 18.37
C LYS A 301 -15.26 12.96 18.34
N ARG A 302 -15.24 11.76 18.91
CA ARG A 302 -16.42 10.90 19.11
C ARG A 302 -17.16 11.30 20.37
N MET A 303 -18.46 11.53 20.24
CA MET A 303 -19.40 11.81 21.32
C MET A 303 -20.58 10.85 21.22
N THR A 304 -21.01 10.28 22.34
CA THR A 304 -22.23 9.48 22.40
C THR A 304 -23.39 10.38 22.81
N LEU A 305 -24.40 10.46 21.96
CA LEU A 305 -25.61 11.23 22.21
C LEU A 305 -26.66 10.34 22.86
N ASN A 306 -27.30 10.84 23.93
CA ASN A 306 -28.42 10.18 24.61
C ASN A 306 -29.71 11.00 24.41
N GLY A 307 -30.14 11.16 23.16
CA GLY A 307 -31.31 11.98 22.77
C GLY A 307 -31.07 13.50 22.69
N ASP A 308 -29.93 14.00 23.16
CA ASP A 308 -29.57 15.44 23.15
C ASP A 308 -29.00 15.91 21.80
N ARG A 309 -29.84 15.92 20.76
CA ARG A 309 -29.43 16.31 19.41
C ARG A 309 -29.36 17.81 19.20
N GLU A 310 -30.14 18.58 19.94
CA GLU A 310 -30.11 20.04 19.87
C GLU A 310 -28.73 20.56 20.25
N ARG A 311 -28.13 20.02 21.31
CA ARG A 311 -26.76 20.36 21.72
C ARG A 311 -25.72 20.03 20.66
N ALA A 312 -25.88 18.89 19.97
CA ALA A 312 -24.97 18.52 18.88
C ALA A 312 -25.06 19.52 17.71
N GLN A 313 -26.28 19.93 17.33
CA GLN A 313 -26.48 20.92 16.27
C GLN A 313 -26.01 22.33 16.68
N GLU A 314 -26.19 22.71 17.94
CA GLU A 314 -25.66 23.97 18.46
C GLU A 314 -24.12 23.97 18.42
N MET A 315 -23.48 22.86 18.81
CA MET A 315 -22.03 22.71 18.75
C MET A 315 -21.53 22.79 17.30
N ARG A 316 -22.22 22.13 16.37
CA ARG A 316 -21.95 22.24 14.93
C ARG A 316 -21.98 23.69 14.46
N ARG A 317 -23.06 24.45 14.74
CA ARG A 317 -23.18 25.86 14.32
C ARG A 317 -22.06 26.74 14.88
N LYS A 318 -21.67 26.53 16.15
CA LYS A 318 -20.54 27.26 16.77
C LYS A 318 -19.24 26.97 16.05
N LEU A 319 -18.99 25.70 15.73
CA LEU A 319 -17.80 25.26 15.01
C LEU A 319 -17.76 25.77 13.56
N GLU A 320 -18.89 25.77 12.84
CA GLU A 320 -19.01 26.36 11.50
C GLU A 320 -18.75 27.87 11.53
N THR A 321 -19.22 28.58 12.57
CA THR A 321 -18.97 30.01 12.76
C THR A 321 -17.49 30.30 13.01
N LEU A 322 -16.85 29.52 13.89
CA LEU A 322 -15.41 29.61 14.16
C LEU A 322 -14.58 29.36 12.90
N THR A 323 -14.97 28.36 12.11
CA THR A 323 -14.30 28.02 10.84
C THR A 323 -14.40 29.18 9.86
N SER A 324 -15.61 29.73 9.69
CA SER A 324 -15.86 30.88 8.82
C SER A 324 -15.05 32.11 9.24
N LEU A 325 -14.88 32.33 10.54
CA LEU A 325 -14.05 33.43 11.07
C LEU A 325 -12.56 33.19 10.79
N ALA A 326 -12.07 31.97 11.01
CA ALA A 326 -10.68 31.59 10.74
C ALA A 326 -10.33 31.76 9.26
N GLU A 327 -11.20 31.32 8.35
CA GLU A 327 -11.02 31.46 6.89
C GLU A 327 -11.02 32.93 6.45
N ARG A 328 -11.93 33.75 6.98
CA ARG A 328 -12.02 35.19 6.64
C ARG A 328 -10.79 35.97 7.08
N GLN A 329 -10.10 35.52 8.13
CA GLN A 329 -8.94 36.17 8.70
C GLN A 329 -7.61 35.51 8.29
N ASP A 330 -7.66 34.47 7.44
CA ASP A 330 -6.50 33.65 7.07
C ASP A 330 -5.70 33.14 8.29
N GLU A 331 -6.43 32.73 9.34
CA GLU A 331 -5.85 32.32 10.62
C GLU A 331 -5.76 30.78 10.68
N ASP A 332 -4.55 30.25 10.67
CA ASP A 332 -4.24 28.81 10.65
C ASP A 332 -4.11 28.17 12.04
N ARG A 333 -4.04 28.99 13.11
CA ARG A 333 -3.92 28.52 14.50
C ARG A 333 -5.27 28.22 15.15
N LEU A 334 -6.38 28.55 14.50
CA LEU A 334 -7.73 28.29 15.00
C LEU A 334 -8.25 26.93 14.55
N LEU A 335 -8.97 26.27 15.44
CA LEU A 335 -9.64 25.01 15.14
C LEU A 335 -10.75 25.22 14.10
N ARG A 336 -10.71 24.44 13.04
CA ARG A 336 -11.66 24.42 11.93
C ARG A 336 -12.43 23.11 11.94
N PHE A 337 -13.69 23.22 11.55
CA PHE A 337 -14.61 22.12 11.40
C PHE A 337 -14.68 21.71 9.94
N VAL A 338 -14.42 20.43 9.70
CA VAL A 338 -14.39 19.83 8.37
C VAL A 338 -15.77 19.26 8.04
N GLU A 339 -16.25 18.35 8.90
CA GLU A 339 -17.53 17.68 8.72
C GLU A 339 -18.01 17.04 10.03
N MET A 340 -19.28 16.64 10.04
CA MET A 340 -19.90 15.90 11.14
C MET A 340 -20.46 14.59 10.58
N ILE A 341 -20.01 13.48 11.15
CA ILE A 341 -20.42 12.12 10.77
C ILE A 341 -21.24 11.53 11.91
N THR A 342 -22.30 10.79 11.60
CA THR A 342 -23.17 10.12 12.57
C THR A 342 -23.48 8.70 12.10
N ASP A 343 -23.59 7.75 13.02
CA ASP A 343 -24.08 6.40 12.73
C ASP A 343 -25.61 6.32 12.63
N ASP A 344 -26.31 7.38 13.06
CA ASP A 344 -27.77 7.51 13.02
C ASP A 344 -28.19 8.74 12.20
N ALA A 345 -28.07 8.64 10.86
CA ALA A 345 -28.40 9.73 9.95
C ALA A 345 -29.89 10.08 9.93
N LEU A 346 -30.76 9.08 10.08
CA LEU A 346 -32.22 9.27 10.14
C LEU A 346 -32.70 9.75 11.49
N GLY A 347 -31.84 9.64 12.50
CA GLY A 347 -32.18 10.11 13.82
C GLY A 347 -33.25 9.24 14.50
N ILE A 348 -33.24 7.93 14.28
CA ILE A 348 -34.25 7.03 14.86
C ILE A 348 -33.79 6.49 16.22
N ASN A 349 -32.47 6.40 16.43
CA ASN A 349 -31.92 5.75 17.60
C ASN A 349 -31.88 6.71 18.80
N ARG A 350 -32.23 6.18 19.97
CA ARG A 350 -32.12 6.89 21.26
C ARG A 350 -30.67 7.23 21.60
N THR A 351 -29.77 6.35 21.19
CA THR A 351 -28.31 6.50 21.35
C THR A 351 -27.66 6.49 19.98
N ALA A 352 -26.80 7.45 19.73
CA ALA A 352 -26.05 7.56 18.48
C ALA A 352 -24.63 8.03 18.77
N ASP A 353 -23.66 7.54 18.00
CA ASP A 353 -22.32 8.09 18.00
C ASP A 353 -22.18 9.16 16.93
N LEU A 354 -21.56 10.25 17.32
CA LEU A 354 -21.32 11.40 16.48
C LEU A 354 -19.84 11.75 16.51
N TRP A 355 -19.28 11.97 15.32
CA TRP A 355 -17.90 12.35 15.13
C TRP A 355 -17.82 13.76 14.56
N PHE A 356 -17.20 14.68 15.31
CA PHE A 356 -16.74 15.95 14.77
C PHE A 356 -15.36 15.76 14.17
N VAL A 357 -15.21 16.09 12.89
CA VAL A 357 -13.95 16.07 12.16
C VAL A 357 -13.35 17.47 12.19
N LEU A 358 -12.14 17.59 12.74
CA LEU A 358 -11.53 18.87 13.11
C LEU A 358 -10.08 18.96 12.62
N GLU A 359 -9.63 20.18 12.31
CA GLU A 359 -8.24 20.50 11.95
C GLU A 359 -7.80 21.83 12.61
N PRO A 360 -6.50 22.10 12.83
CA PRO A 360 -5.36 21.22 12.59
C PRO A 360 -5.23 20.11 13.64
N VAL A 361 -4.50 19.05 13.29
CA VAL A 361 -4.05 18.03 14.23
C VAL A 361 -2.77 18.49 14.90
N ILE A 362 -2.72 18.43 16.22
CA ILE A 362 -1.53 18.71 17.03
C ILE A 362 -1.15 17.47 17.84
N ALA A 363 0.14 17.18 17.92
CA ALA A 363 0.64 16.05 18.71
C ALA A 363 0.66 16.34 20.22
N ASP A 364 0.84 17.60 20.58
CA ASP A 364 1.02 18.04 21.94
C ASP A 364 0.17 19.28 22.23
N THR A 365 -0.46 19.28 23.40
CA THR A 365 -1.13 20.47 23.94
C THR A 365 -0.14 21.24 24.81
N LEU A 366 -0.36 22.54 25.03
CA LEU A 366 0.46 23.31 25.98
C LEU A 366 0.57 22.63 27.36
N TYR A 367 -0.54 22.02 27.81
CA TYR A 367 -0.57 21.24 29.03
C TYR A 367 0.36 20.02 28.98
N SER A 368 0.34 19.22 27.90
CA SER A 368 1.22 18.05 27.77
C SER A 368 2.69 18.45 27.66
N ILE A 369 3.01 19.56 26.99
CA ILE A 369 4.38 20.08 26.91
C ILE A 369 4.88 20.52 28.30
N SER A 370 4.04 21.23 29.07
CA SER A 370 4.38 21.63 30.44
C SER A 370 4.59 20.43 31.36
N ALA A 371 3.75 19.40 31.25
CA ALA A 371 3.85 18.18 32.04
C ALA A 371 5.10 17.35 31.69
N LYS A 372 5.56 17.42 30.43
CA LYS A 372 6.79 16.78 29.97
C LYS A 372 8.07 17.57 30.32
N ALA A 373 7.97 18.69 31.03
CA ALA A 373 9.08 19.60 31.35
C ALA A 373 9.88 20.12 30.13
N LEU A 374 9.25 20.13 28.94
CA LEU A 374 9.89 20.57 27.68
C LEU A 374 9.92 22.10 27.53
N LEU A 375 9.27 22.85 28.41
CA LEU A 375 9.26 24.33 28.41
C LEU A 375 10.49 24.97 29.09
N GLY A 376 11.48 24.17 29.51
CA GLY A 376 12.65 24.64 30.27
C GLY A 376 13.94 24.85 29.47
N ALA A 377 14.00 24.45 28.20
CA ALA A 377 15.15 24.70 27.33
C ALA A 377 14.89 25.93 26.45
N GLY A 378 14.80 27.10 27.09
CA GLY A 378 14.93 28.35 26.36
C GLY A 378 16.37 28.45 25.86
N ASP A 379 16.55 28.43 24.54
CA ASP A 379 17.78 28.90 23.93
C ASP A 379 17.85 30.41 24.18
N GLU A 380 18.56 30.81 25.24
CA GLU A 380 19.12 32.15 25.32
C GLU A 380 20.27 32.22 24.31
N ARG A 381 19.96 32.59 23.06
CA ARG A 381 20.88 33.28 22.16
C ARG A 381 20.20 33.98 21.00
#